data_AF-T1CLK9-F1
#
_entry.id   AF-T1CLK9-F1
#
_cell.length_a   1.000
_cell.length_b   1.000
_cell.length_c   1.000
_cell.angle_alpha   90.00
_cell.angle_beta   90.00
_cell.angle_gamma   90.00
#
_symmetry.space_group_name_H-M   'P 1'
#
loop_
_entity.id
_entity.type
_entity.pdbx_description
1 polymer ?
#
loop_
_entity_poly.entity_id
_entity_poly.type
_entity_poly.pdbx_seq_one_letter_code
_entity_poly.pdbx_strand_id
1 'polypeptide(L)'
;PVFGVKGGATGGGRATVEPQTDISLGFTGDLEAAGEAQNLLAALVDNHRYHGVEPTLDDRTLEWPRAFDVEDRALRRIEIARSPGPSLGAPRDPVRHYRCLRG
;
A
#
# COMPACT_ATOMS: atom_id res chain seq x y z
N PRO A 1 -1.23 -13.20 4.37
CA PRO A 1 -2.12 -14.34 4.69
C PRO A 1 -1.91 -15.08 6.05
N VAL A 2 -0.75 -15.01 6.71
CA VAL A 2 -0.44 -15.84 7.90
C VAL A 2 -1.39 -15.67 9.09
N PHE A 3 -2.00 -14.50 9.24
CA PHE A 3 -2.93 -14.19 10.32
C PHE A 3 -4.40 -14.46 10.01
N GLY A 4 -4.74 -14.83 8.76
CA GLY A 4 -6.12 -15.09 8.33
C GLY A 4 -6.48 -16.57 8.33
N VAL A 5 -5.79 -17.36 7.50
CA VAL A 5 -5.92 -18.82 7.46
C VAL A 5 -4.50 -19.38 7.53
N LYS A 6 -4.25 -20.27 8.49
CA LYS A 6 -2.91 -20.82 8.72
C LYS A 6 -2.53 -21.75 7.56
N GLY A 7 -1.77 -21.22 6.60
CA GLY A 7 -1.14 -21.98 5.52
C GLY A 7 0.36 -22.10 5.78
N GLY A 8 0.89 -23.33 5.79
CA GLY A 8 2.33 -23.56 5.84
C GLY A 8 2.95 -23.31 4.46
N ALA A 9 3.52 -22.13 4.25
CA ALA A 9 4.24 -21.81 3.01
C ALA A 9 5.62 -22.49 2.92
N THR A 10 6.07 -23.10 4.02
CA THR A 10 7.40 -23.72 4.17
C THR A 10 7.40 -25.25 4.04
N GLY A 11 6.37 -25.83 3.42
CA GLY A 11 6.22 -27.27 3.24
C GLY A 11 5.47 -27.97 4.39
N GLY A 12 5.67 -29.28 4.53
CA GLY A 12 4.96 -30.07 5.55
C GLY A 12 5.42 -31.54 5.64
N GLY A 13 5.20 -32.17 6.79
CA GLY A 13 5.59 -33.56 7.04
C GLY A 13 7.09 -33.71 7.29
N ARG A 14 7.79 -34.51 6.46
CA ARG A 14 9.25 -34.78 6.60
C ARG A 14 10.13 -33.88 5.73
N ALA A 15 9.55 -32.96 4.97
CA ALA A 15 10.27 -32.01 4.14
C ALA A 15 9.72 -30.60 4.40
N THR A 16 10.46 -29.84 5.19
CA THR A 16 10.14 -28.45 5.55
C THR A 16 11.36 -27.55 5.32
N VAL A 17 11.09 -26.27 5.08
CA VAL A 17 12.11 -25.21 5.09
C VAL A 17 12.07 -24.55 6.47
N GLU A 18 13.22 -24.52 7.13
CA GLU A 18 13.41 -23.93 8.46
C GLU A 18 14.33 -22.70 8.39
N PRO A 19 14.15 -21.69 9.26
CA PRO A 19 13.16 -21.61 10.34
C PRO A 19 11.77 -21.17 9.85
N GLN A 20 10.76 -22.03 10.02
CA GLN A 20 9.41 -21.76 9.50
C GLN A 20 8.78 -20.46 10.03
N THR A 21 8.97 -20.16 11.32
CA THR A 21 8.37 -19.00 11.97
C THR A 21 8.90 -17.70 11.39
N ASP A 22 10.21 -17.60 11.16
CA ASP A 22 10.82 -16.37 10.64
C ASP A 22 10.40 -16.17 9.18
N ILE A 23 10.39 -17.24 8.38
CA ILE A 23 9.97 -17.20 6.96
C ILE A 23 8.50 -16.80 6.81
N SER A 24 7.65 -17.23 7.75
CA SER A 24 6.21 -16.95 7.71
C SER A 24 5.84 -15.54 8.23
N LEU A 25 6.80 -14.82 8.82
CA LEU A 25 6.62 -13.47 9.35
C LEU A 25 7.46 -12.50 8.51
N GLY A 26 8.28 -11.66 9.13
CA GLY A 26 9.07 -10.65 8.41
C GLY A 26 10.36 -11.16 7.77
N PHE A 27 10.81 -12.39 8.10
CA PHE A 27 12.07 -12.98 7.63
C PHE A 27 13.24 -11.96 7.57
N THR A 28 13.72 -11.65 6.38
CA THR A 28 14.80 -10.70 6.08
C THR A 28 14.35 -9.25 5.91
N GLY A 29 13.05 -8.97 5.90
CA GLY A 29 12.49 -7.63 5.74
C GLY A 29 12.20 -7.23 4.28
N ASP A 30 12.27 -8.17 3.33
CA ASP A 30 12.18 -7.84 1.91
C ASP A 30 10.79 -7.32 1.51
N LEU A 31 9.72 -7.83 2.14
CA LEU A 31 8.36 -7.37 1.90
C LEU A 31 8.12 -5.98 2.50
N GLU A 32 8.68 -5.71 3.67
CA GLU A 32 8.66 -4.41 4.31
C GLU A 32 9.39 -3.37 3.45
N ALA A 33 10.61 -3.69 2.98
CA ALA A 33 11.38 -2.80 2.11
C ALA A 33 10.65 -2.51 0.78
N ALA A 34 10.06 -3.54 0.16
CA ALA A 34 9.24 -3.37 -1.05
C ALA A 34 8.00 -2.51 -0.78
N GLY A 35 7.32 -2.74 0.34
CA GLY A 35 6.15 -1.96 0.78
C GLY A 35 6.48 -0.50 1.06
N GLU A 36 7.61 -0.23 1.72
CA GLU A 36 8.10 1.13 1.97
C GLU A 36 8.39 1.88 0.66
N ALA A 37 9.10 1.24 -0.29
CA ALA A 37 9.37 1.84 -1.59
C ALA A 37 8.08 2.15 -2.38
N GLN A 38 7.13 1.21 -2.39
CA GLN A 38 5.83 1.38 -3.04
C GLN A 38 5.06 2.58 -2.47
N ASN A 39 5.02 2.68 -1.14
CA ASN A 39 4.29 3.72 -0.43
C ASN A 39 4.99 5.08 -0.46
N LEU A 40 6.33 5.10 -0.53
CA LEU A 40 7.12 6.31 -0.74
C LEU A 40 6.78 6.94 -2.10
N LEU A 41 6.74 6.15 -3.17
CA LEU A 41 6.35 6.67 -4.49
C LEU A 41 4.91 7.20 -4.48
N ALA A 42 3.97 6.51 -3.82
CA ALA A 42 2.61 7.01 -3.66
C ALA A 42 2.57 8.37 -2.93
N ALA A 43 3.37 8.54 -1.86
CA ALA A 43 3.47 9.80 -1.14
C ALA A 43 4.11 10.92 -1.96
N LEU A 44 5.15 10.62 -2.76
CA LEU A 44 5.78 11.59 -3.65
C LEU A 44 4.82 12.07 -4.74
N VAL A 45 3.99 11.17 -5.27
CA VAL A 45 2.97 11.51 -6.25
C VAL A 45 1.90 12.43 -5.65
N ASP A 46 1.41 12.13 -4.45
CA ASP A 46 0.48 13.02 -3.73
C ASP A 46 1.11 14.40 -3.45
N ASN A 47 2.40 14.42 -3.08
CA ASN A 47 3.13 15.67 -2.81
C ASN A 47 3.35 16.51 -4.08
N HIS A 48 3.76 15.89 -5.19
CA HIS A 48 3.89 16.55 -6.50
C HIS A 48 2.59 17.27 -6.88
N ARG A 49 1.45 16.60 -6.64
CA ARG A 49 0.12 17.16 -6.88
C ARG A 49 -0.22 18.30 -5.94
N TYR A 50 0.07 18.16 -4.65
CA TYR A 50 -0.16 19.22 -3.67
C TYR A 50 0.55 20.52 -4.05
N HIS A 51 1.77 20.42 -4.57
CA HIS A 51 2.53 21.58 -5.02
C HIS A 51 2.17 22.11 -6.42
N GLY A 52 1.35 21.39 -7.19
CA GLY A 52 0.89 21.84 -8.51
C GLY A 52 2.04 22.06 -9.51
N VAL A 53 3.08 21.24 -9.45
CA VAL A 53 4.25 21.32 -10.34
C VAL A 53 4.02 20.60 -11.67
N GLU A 54 4.64 21.10 -12.74
CA GLU A 54 4.56 20.47 -14.06
C GLU A 54 5.51 19.25 -14.18
N PRO A 55 5.13 18.18 -14.89
CA PRO A 55 3.86 18.00 -15.59
C PRO A 55 2.70 17.70 -14.63
N THR A 56 1.52 18.22 -14.95
CA THR A 56 0.28 17.89 -14.23
C THR A 56 -0.08 16.41 -14.40
N LEU A 57 -0.39 15.72 -13.29
CA LEU A 57 -0.81 14.32 -13.27
C LEU A 57 -2.34 14.21 -13.34
N ASP A 58 -2.88 13.41 -14.27
CA ASP A 58 -4.32 13.16 -14.41
C ASP A 58 -4.80 12.00 -13.51
N ASP A 59 -5.64 12.34 -12.55
CA ASP A 59 -6.23 11.46 -11.54
C ASP A 59 -7.01 10.29 -12.10
N ARG A 60 -7.61 10.49 -13.27
CA ARG A 60 -8.42 9.47 -13.93
C ARG A 60 -7.56 8.35 -14.49
N THR A 61 -6.28 8.63 -14.72
CA THR A 61 -5.30 7.72 -15.33
C THR A 61 -4.23 7.24 -14.35
N LEU A 62 -4.10 7.88 -13.20
CA LEU A 62 -3.11 7.50 -12.21
C LEU A 62 -3.53 6.18 -11.53
N GLU A 63 -2.84 5.10 -11.88
CA GLU A 63 -3.14 3.75 -11.38
C GLU A 63 -2.29 3.33 -10.17
N TRP A 64 -1.29 4.14 -9.78
CA TRP A 64 -0.34 3.77 -8.73
C TRP A 64 -1.03 3.54 -7.37
N PRO A 65 -0.95 2.32 -6.81
CA PRO A 65 -1.60 1.95 -5.56
C PRO A 65 -0.69 2.14 -4.34
N ARG A 66 -1.30 2.12 -3.15
CA ARG A 66 -0.59 1.87 -1.88
C ARG A 66 -0.62 0.36 -1.60
N ALA A 67 0.35 -0.15 -0.85
CA ALA A 67 0.43 -1.58 -0.53
C ALA A 67 0.80 -1.81 0.92
N PHE A 68 0.19 -2.83 1.51
CA PHE A 68 0.46 -3.29 2.87
C PHE A 68 0.37 -4.81 2.86
N ASP A 69 1.28 -5.49 3.57
CA ASP A 69 1.19 -6.93 3.79
C ASP A 69 0.21 -7.25 4.93
N VAL A 70 -1.07 -6.91 4.72
CA VAL A 70 -2.16 -7.15 5.66
C VAL A 70 -3.41 -7.63 4.94
N GLU A 71 -4.16 -8.52 5.57
CA GLU A 71 -5.43 -9.02 5.04
C GLU A 71 -6.60 -8.08 5.35
N ASP A 72 -6.46 -6.80 4.99
CA ASP A 72 -7.50 -5.79 5.22
C ASP A 72 -8.35 -5.55 3.96
N ARG A 73 -9.58 -6.07 3.97
CA ARG A 73 -10.54 -5.87 2.87
C ARG A 73 -11.02 -4.42 2.74
N ALA A 74 -10.99 -3.64 3.83
CA ALA A 74 -11.47 -2.26 3.85
C ALA A 74 -10.59 -1.35 2.97
N LEU A 75 -9.30 -1.68 2.83
CA LEU A 75 -8.34 -0.90 2.06
C LEU A 75 -8.46 -1.09 0.54
N ARG A 76 -9.30 -2.02 0.05
CA ARG A 76 -9.46 -2.30 -1.39
C ARG A 76 -9.90 -1.09 -2.21
N ARG A 77 -10.70 -0.21 -1.61
CA ARG A 77 -11.16 1.06 -2.20
C ARG A 77 -11.33 2.06 -1.07
N ILE A 78 -10.41 3.01 -0.99
CA ILE A 78 -10.45 4.06 0.02
C ILE A 78 -10.37 5.42 -0.62
N GLU A 79 -10.99 6.38 0.03
CA GLU A 79 -10.88 7.80 -0.28
C GLU A 79 -9.89 8.42 0.69
N ILE A 80 -8.89 9.14 0.17
CA ILE A 80 -7.91 9.87 1.00
C ILE A 80 -7.85 11.35 0.59
N ALA A 81 -7.09 12.14 1.35
CA ALA A 81 -6.91 13.58 1.11
C ALA A 81 -8.23 14.37 1.12
N ARG A 82 -9.21 13.94 1.92
CA ARG A 82 -10.47 14.67 2.10
C ARG A 82 -10.21 15.95 2.90
N SER A 83 -10.39 17.11 2.27
CA SER A 83 -10.13 18.40 2.93
C SER A 83 -11.11 18.64 4.08
N PRO A 84 -10.65 18.95 5.31
CA PRO A 84 -11.52 19.23 6.45
C PRO A 84 -12.00 20.69 6.36
N GLY A 85 -12.95 20.98 5.47
CA GLY A 85 -13.59 22.29 5.43
C GLY A 85 -12.73 23.45 4.90
N PRO A 86 -13.21 24.71 5.04
CA PRO A 86 -12.77 25.84 4.23
C PRO A 86 -11.59 26.60 4.84
N SER A 87 -10.38 26.02 4.85
CA SER A 87 -9.12 26.79 4.94
C SER A 87 -7.88 25.88 4.88
N LEU A 88 -7.19 25.88 3.74
CA LEU A 88 -5.72 26.08 3.61
C LEU A 88 -5.26 26.02 2.14
N GLY A 89 -5.99 26.65 1.21
CA GLY A 89 -5.51 26.81 -0.17
C GLY A 89 -5.40 25.54 -1.03
N ALA A 90 -5.81 24.37 -0.54
CA ALA A 90 -5.83 23.15 -1.33
C ALA A 90 -6.91 23.23 -2.44
N PRO A 91 -6.61 22.80 -3.68
CA PRO A 91 -7.60 22.66 -4.74
C PRO A 91 -8.79 21.82 -4.26
N ARG A 92 -10.01 22.30 -4.53
CA ARG A 92 -11.25 21.62 -4.18
C ARG A 92 -11.45 20.40 -5.08
N ASP A 93 -11.07 19.24 -4.54
CA ASP A 93 -11.35 17.87 -5.04
C ASP A 93 -10.68 17.49 -6.39
N PRO A 94 -10.26 16.21 -6.55
CA PRO A 94 -11.08 15.04 -6.24
C PRO A 94 -10.48 14.08 -5.21
N VAL A 95 -11.34 13.63 -4.31
CA VAL A 95 -11.38 12.30 -3.73
C VAL A 95 -10.69 11.27 -4.65
N ARG A 96 -9.50 10.79 -4.27
CA ARG A 96 -8.83 9.72 -5.00
C ARG A 96 -9.23 8.37 -4.41
N HIS A 97 -9.73 7.49 -5.26
CA HIS A 97 -9.92 6.08 -4.93
C HIS A 97 -8.59 5.35 -5.04
N TYR A 98 -7.97 5.04 -3.91
CA TYR A 98 -6.84 4.13 -3.91
C TYR A 98 -7.34 2.70 -3.95
N ARG A 99 -6.78 1.91 -4.86
CA ARG A 99 -6.79 0.45 -4.73
C ARG A 99 -5.58 0.09 -3.88
N CYS A 100 -5.78 -0.51 -2.71
CA CYS A 100 -4.67 -1.17 -2.03
C CYS A 100 -4.43 -2.52 -2.70
N LEU A 101 -3.18 -2.79 -3.10
CA LEU A 101 -2.80 -4.14 -3.53
C LEU A 101 -2.69 -5.06 -2.31
N ARG A 102 -3.05 -6.33 -2.50
CA ARG A 102 -2.63 -7.39 -1.59
C ARG A 102 -1.18 -7.75 -1.92
N GLY A 103 -0.35 -7.90 -0.88
CA GLY A 103 0.82 -8.77 -0.93
C GLY A 103 0.38 -10.23 -1.02
#